data_AF-A0A958EZH7-F1
#
_entry.id   AF-A0A958EZH7-F1
#
_cell.length_a   1.000
_cell.length_b   1.000
_cell.length_c   1.000
_cell.angle_alpha   90.00
_cell.angle_beta   90.00
_cell.angle_gamma   90.00
#
_symmetry.space_group_name_H-M   'P 1'
#
loop_
_entity.id
_entity.type
_entity.pdbx_description
1 polymer ?
#
loop_
_entity_poly.entity_id
_entity_poly.type
_entity_poly.pdbx_seq_one_letter_code
_entity_poly.pdbx_strand_id
1 'polypeptide(L)'
;MDAGTRRILVVAGLWTFGLLLVVGKLYQVQIRQHEFYKEKARSYIEHKRTMQAARGTISDRNGEPLAVDLMHYSLAAKPAQLVEKRAVARKISKIINESYDDVYSKINNKKSFVYLAHRLTPEQAAQIRDLSDKGLLLERKFSRSYPFKEVGAHLVGYCDNDNKPGAGIEFSYDEYLHGKDGSSIFLRDAHGGQFPSMDLPTREPQNGKHIETTIDIVYQGILEAELGIAVNQHKADNGSAVLLNPRTGEVLAMANYPQFNPNEYSKYPVKNFKNQAVSDLYEPGSTFKMVSL
;
A
#
# COMPACT_ATOMS: atom_id res chain seq x y z
N MET A 1 -58.07 -31.74 48.17
CA MET A 1 -57.69 -31.03 46.93
C MET A 1 -58.38 -31.71 45.77
N ASP A 2 -59.15 -30.94 45.02
CA ASP A 2 -59.92 -31.45 43.89
C ASP A 2 -58.99 -31.94 42.77
N ALA A 3 -59.42 -32.95 42.00
CA ALA A 3 -58.58 -33.55 40.96
C ALA A 3 -58.18 -32.53 39.88
N GLY A 4 -59.01 -31.50 39.66
CA GLY A 4 -58.73 -30.36 38.80
C GLY A 4 -57.61 -29.46 39.32
N THR A 5 -57.59 -29.14 40.62
CA THR A 5 -56.56 -28.28 41.24
C THR A 5 -55.18 -28.93 41.20
N ARG A 6 -55.09 -30.25 41.39
CA ARG A 6 -53.83 -31.01 41.25
C ARG A 6 -53.26 -30.96 39.83
N ARG A 7 -54.12 -31.06 38.80
CA ARG A 7 -53.69 -30.98 37.39
C ARG A 7 -53.16 -29.58 37.05
N ILE A 8 -53.83 -28.53 37.51
CA ILE A 8 -53.40 -27.14 37.32
C ILE A 8 -52.04 -26.89 37.98
N LEU A 9 -51.82 -27.38 39.20
CA LEU A 9 -50.53 -27.23 39.90
C LEU A 9 -49.39 -27.98 39.22
N VAL A 10 -49.62 -29.17 38.66
CA VAL A 10 -48.61 -29.92 37.89
C VAL A 10 -48.23 -29.16 36.61
N VAL A 11 -49.22 -28.63 35.88
CA VAL A 11 -48.98 -27.83 34.68
C VAL A 11 -48.23 -26.54 35.02
N ALA A 12 -48.66 -25.82 36.07
CA ALA A 12 -47.96 -24.62 36.55
C ALA A 12 -46.52 -24.92 36.97
N GLY A 13 -46.29 -26.04 37.67
CA GLY A 13 -44.96 -26.51 38.04
C GLY A 13 -44.06 -26.76 36.83
N LEU A 14 -44.57 -27.46 35.81
CA LEU A 14 -43.83 -27.68 34.56
C LEU A 14 -43.51 -26.37 33.83
N TRP A 15 -44.44 -25.42 33.79
CA TRP A 15 -44.20 -24.09 33.21
C TRP A 15 -43.14 -23.30 33.97
N THR A 16 -43.20 -23.27 35.31
CA THR A 16 -42.20 -22.59 36.13
C THR A 16 -40.81 -23.22 35.98
N PHE A 17 -40.74 -24.55 35.90
CA PHE A 17 -39.49 -25.26 35.67
C PHE A 17 -38.90 -24.96 34.28
N GLY A 18 -39.74 -24.95 33.24
CA GLY A 18 -39.35 -24.54 31.89
C GLY A 18 -38.81 -23.11 31.85
N LEU A 19 -39.46 -22.18 32.56
CA LEU A 19 -39.03 -20.79 32.65
C LEU A 19 -37.68 -20.65 33.37
N LEU A 20 -37.47 -21.40 34.45
CA LEU A 20 -36.18 -21.44 35.16
C LEU A 20 -35.04 -21.96 34.27
N LEU A 21 -35.28 -22.95 33.42
CA LEU A 21 -34.29 -23.42 32.45
C LEU A 21 -33.90 -22.34 31.43
N VAL A 22 -34.88 -21.57 30.94
CA VAL A 22 -34.62 -20.44 30.02
C VAL A 22 -33.83 -19.34 30.72
N VAL A 23 -34.20 -18.96 31.95
CA VAL A 23 -33.46 -17.95 32.74
C VAL A 23 -32.04 -18.43 33.03
N GLY A 24 -31.85 -19.70 33.41
CA GLY A 24 -30.53 -20.29 33.61
C GLY A 24 -29.69 -20.26 32.34
N LYS A 25 -30.32 -20.52 31.18
CA LYS A 25 -29.63 -20.41 29.88
C LYS A 25 -29.25 -18.97 29.54
N LEU A 26 -30.13 -18.01 29.81
CA LEU A 26 -29.85 -16.59 29.62
C LEU A 26 -28.71 -16.11 30.54
N TYR A 27 -28.70 -16.52 31.81
CA TYR A 27 -27.61 -16.23 32.74
C TYR A 27 -26.26 -16.79 32.22
N GLN A 28 -26.27 -18.02 31.72
CA GLN A 28 -25.09 -18.63 31.11
C GLN A 28 -24.57 -17.81 29.92
N VAL A 29 -25.46 -17.39 29.02
CA VAL A 29 -25.07 -16.66 27.80
C VAL A 29 -24.70 -15.21 28.09
N GLN A 30 -25.51 -14.49 28.87
CA GLN A 30 -25.37 -13.06 29.09
C GLN A 30 -24.32 -12.70 30.14
N ILE A 31 -24.08 -13.55 31.14
CA ILE A 31 -23.16 -13.25 32.26
C ILE A 31 -21.88 -14.08 32.13
N ARG A 32 -22.01 -15.42 32.11
CA ARG A 32 -20.82 -16.29 32.09
C ARG A 32 -20.07 -16.24 30.74
N GLN A 33 -20.80 -16.09 29.63
CA GLN A 33 -20.23 -16.04 28.27
C GLN A 33 -20.29 -14.63 27.66
N HIS A 34 -20.52 -13.60 28.48
CA HIS A 34 -20.63 -12.21 28.02
C HIS A 34 -19.48 -11.81 27.10
N GLU A 35 -18.25 -11.93 27.59
CA GLU A 35 -17.04 -11.50 26.88
C GLU A 35 -16.87 -12.27 25.57
N PHE A 36 -17.10 -13.59 25.56
CA PHE A 36 -17.01 -14.41 24.36
C PHE A 36 -18.00 -13.98 23.28
N TYR A 37 -19.28 -13.76 23.63
CA TYR A 37 -20.28 -13.33 22.66
C TYR A 37 -20.12 -11.86 22.24
N LYS A 38 -19.59 -11.02 23.13
CA LYS A 38 -19.26 -9.62 22.83
C LYS A 38 -18.10 -9.51 21.87
N GLU A 39 -17.01 -10.24 22.07
CA GLU A 39 -15.89 -10.30 21.11
C GLU A 39 -16.32 -10.89 19.77
N LYS A 40 -17.14 -11.95 19.80
CA LYS A 40 -17.71 -12.53 18.58
C LYS A 40 -18.60 -11.53 17.84
N ALA A 41 -19.45 -10.77 18.53
CA ALA A 41 -20.24 -9.72 17.92
C ALA A 41 -19.36 -8.58 17.37
N ARG A 42 -18.33 -8.16 18.12
CA ARG A 42 -17.36 -7.15 17.66
C ARG A 42 -16.67 -7.58 16.37
N SER A 43 -16.18 -8.81 16.26
CA SER A 43 -15.51 -9.26 15.03
C SER A 43 -16.44 -9.33 13.80
N TYR A 44 -17.75 -9.43 13.98
CA TYR A 44 -18.72 -9.35 12.89
C TYR A 44 -19.08 -7.91 12.49
N ILE A 45 -19.02 -6.95 13.42
CA ILE A 45 -19.51 -5.58 13.20
C ILE A 45 -18.34 -4.62 12.95
N GLU A 46 -17.24 -4.77 13.68
CA GLU A 46 -16.04 -3.95 13.60
C GLU A 46 -15.17 -4.39 12.42
N HIS A 47 -15.08 -3.55 11.41
CA HIS A 47 -14.12 -3.70 10.33
C HIS A 47 -13.00 -2.68 10.48
N LYS A 48 -11.77 -3.20 10.57
CA LYS A 48 -10.56 -2.38 10.55
C LYS A 48 -10.22 -1.99 9.11
N ARG A 49 -10.15 -0.69 8.83
CA ARG A 49 -9.59 -0.16 7.59
C ARG A 49 -8.20 0.39 7.89
N THR A 50 -7.18 -0.15 7.22
CA THR A 50 -5.82 0.37 7.30
C THR A 50 -5.75 1.72 6.59
N MET A 51 -5.17 2.71 7.26
CA MET A 51 -4.84 4.00 6.67
C MET A 51 -3.35 3.98 6.36
N GLN A 52 -3.00 3.87 5.08
CA GLN A 52 -1.60 3.81 4.67
C GLN A 52 -0.88 5.10 5.08
N ALA A 53 0.32 4.95 5.66
CA ALA A 53 1.26 6.03 5.87
C ALA A 53 1.95 6.40 4.56
N ALA A 54 2.32 7.68 4.40
CA ALA A 54 3.15 8.09 3.29
C ALA A 54 4.60 7.68 3.54
N ARG A 55 5.25 7.10 2.53
CA ARG A 55 6.66 6.72 2.55
C ARG A 55 7.54 7.97 2.54
N GLY A 56 8.62 7.95 3.30
CA GLY A 56 9.57 9.07 3.37
C GLY A 56 10.22 9.40 2.02
N THR A 57 10.34 10.68 1.71
CA THR A 57 11.13 11.19 0.57
C THR A 57 12.61 10.85 0.71
N ILE A 58 13.25 10.43 -0.38
CA ILE A 58 14.72 10.37 -0.51
C ILE A 58 15.15 11.57 -1.33
N SER A 59 16.09 12.36 -0.83
CA SER A 59 16.64 13.54 -1.52
C SER A 59 18.15 13.46 -1.72
N ASP A 60 18.64 14.22 -2.68
CA ASP A 60 20.05 14.49 -2.87
C ASP A 60 20.56 15.46 -1.77
N ARG A 61 21.86 15.74 -1.78
CA ARG A 61 22.53 16.62 -0.81
C ARG A 61 22.09 18.10 -0.89
N ASN A 62 21.41 18.49 -1.97
CA ASN A 62 20.92 19.83 -2.23
C ASN A 62 19.41 19.93 -1.95
N GLY A 63 18.77 18.84 -1.53
CA GLY A 63 17.34 18.75 -1.26
C GLY A 63 16.47 18.35 -2.45
N GLU A 64 17.06 18.02 -3.60
CA GLU A 64 16.32 17.58 -4.78
C GLU A 64 15.74 16.18 -4.57
N PRO A 65 14.43 15.97 -4.81
CA PRO A 65 13.79 14.69 -4.53
C PRO A 65 14.18 13.61 -5.54
N LEU A 66 14.88 12.57 -5.08
CA LEU A 66 15.25 11.39 -5.86
C LEU A 66 14.13 10.34 -5.88
N ALA A 67 13.36 10.23 -4.79
CA ALA A 67 12.17 9.39 -4.72
C ALA A 67 11.10 10.02 -3.82
N VAL A 68 9.87 10.08 -4.33
CA VAL A 68 8.72 10.67 -3.65
C VAL A 68 7.55 9.71 -3.66
N ASP A 69 6.71 9.82 -2.64
CA ASP A 69 5.49 9.05 -2.55
C ASP A 69 4.30 9.87 -3.09
N LEU A 70 3.70 9.41 -4.18
CA LEU A 70 2.58 10.10 -4.81
C LEU A 70 1.25 9.52 -4.32
N MET A 71 0.41 10.38 -3.75
CA MET A 71 -0.93 10.01 -3.35
C MET A 71 -1.82 9.86 -4.59
N HIS A 72 -2.47 8.72 -4.72
CA HIS A 72 -3.48 8.49 -5.74
C HIS A 72 -4.69 7.75 -5.15
N TYR A 73 -5.76 7.64 -5.94
CA TYR A 73 -6.91 6.85 -5.56
C TYR A 73 -7.04 5.59 -6.42
N SER A 74 -7.54 4.51 -5.83
CA SER A 74 -8.07 3.36 -6.57
C SER A 74 -9.58 3.35 -6.41
N LEU A 75 -10.28 3.21 -7.54
CA LEU A 75 -11.73 3.06 -7.57
C LEU A 75 -12.06 1.58 -7.62
N ALA A 76 -12.80 1.12 -6.61
CA ALA A 76 -13.42 -0.18 -6.59
C ALA A 76 -14.95 -0.05 -6.52
N ALA A 77 -15.62 -1.12 -6.87
CA ALA A 77 -17.07 -1.21 -6.80
C ALA A 77 -17.51 -2.52 -6.16
N LYS A 78 -18.68 -2.47 -5.50
CA LYS A 78 -19.44 -3.62 -5.02
C LYS A 78 -20.66 -3.79 -5.91
N PRO A 79 -20.60 -4.65 -6.95
CA PRO A 79 -21.68 -4.84 -7.92
C PRO A 79 -23.07 -5.07 -7.33
N ALA A 80 -23.16 -5.73 -6.18
CA ALA A 80 -24.44 -6.03 -5.51
C ALA A 80 -25.11 -4.81 -4.86
N GLN A 81 -24.36 -3.73 -4.60
CA GLN A 81 -24.84 -2.53 -3.92
C GLN A 81 -25.13 -1.37 -4.88
N LEU A 82 -24.83 -1.55 -6.18
CA LEU A 82 -25.09 -0.55 -7.21
C LEU A 82 -26.54 -0.67 -7.69
N VAL A 83 -27.29 0.44 -7.61
CA VAL A 83 -28.70 0.48 -8.05
C VAL A 83 -28.77 0.60 -9.57
N GLU A 84 -28.13 1.62 -10.15
CA GLU A 84 -28.25 1.97 -11.57
C GLU A 84 -26.94 1.71 -12.35
N LYS A 85 -26.57 0.44 -12.50
CA LYS A 85 -25.28 0.02 -13.09
C LYS A 85 -24.95 0.69 -14.43
N ARG A 86 -25.93 0.82 -15.32
CA ARG A 86 -25.75 1.45 -16.66
C ARG A 86 -25.51 2.96 -16.58
N ALA A 87 -26.17 3.65 -15.65
CA ALA A 87 -25.98 5.08 -15.47
C ALA A 87 -24.62 5.36 -14.79
N VAL A 88 -24.29 4.57 -13.77
CA VAL A 88 -23.02 4.64 -13.05
C VAL A 88 -21.84 4.38 -13.98
N ALA A 89 -21.90 3.31 -14.80
CA ALA A 89 -20.85 3.01 -15.76
C ALA A 89 -20.62 4.15 -16.76
N ARG A 90 -21.69 4.79 -17.28
CA ARG A 90 -21.57 5.95 -18.20
C ARG A 90 -20.92 7.17 -17.57
N LYS A 91 -21.16 7.42 -16.28
CA LYS A 91 -20.55 8.54 -15.56
C LYS A 91 -19.09 8.25 -15.24
N ILE A 92 -18.80 7.06 -14.70
CA ILE A 92 -17.45 6.64 -14.34
C ILE A 92 -16.54 6.60 -15.56
N SER A 93 -17.00 5.98 -16.67
CA SER A 93 -16.20 5.82 -17.89
C SER A 93 -15.66 7.16 -18.41
N LYS A 94 -16.47 8.23 -18.31
CA LYS A 94 -16.06 9.60 -18.67
C LYS A 94 -15.04 10.20 -17.71
N ILE A 95 -15.13 9.91 -16.41
CA ILE A 95 -14.22 10.46 -15.40
C ILE A 95 -12.85 9.77 -15.48
N ILE A 96 -12.84 8.45 -15.64
CA ILE A 96 -11.61 7.64 -15.67
C ILE A 96 -10.99 7.50 -17.07
N ASN A 97 -11.63 8.07 -18.10
CA ASN A 97 -11.23 7.94 -19.51
C ASN A 97 -11.10 6.48 -20.00
N GLU A 98 -11.98 5.58 -19.55
CA GLU A 98 -12.06 4.19 -20.04
C GLU A 98 -13.33 3.98 -20.88
N SER A 99 -13.38 2.89 -21.66
CA SER A 99 -14.57 2.51 -22.41
C SER A 99 -15.75 2.19 -21.48
N TYR A 100 -16.95 2.61 -21.88
CA TYR A 100 -18.18 2.27 -21.17
C TYR A 100 -18.36 0.75 -21.03
N ASP A 101 -18.05 0.00 -22.09
CA ASP A 101 -18.26 -1.45 -22.12
C ASP A 101 -17.31 -2.18 -21.15
N ASP A 102 -16.08 -1.69 -21.01
CA ASP A 102 -15.10 -2.24 -20.05
C ASP A 102 -15.56 -1.98 -18.61
N VAL A 103 -16.00 -0.77 -18.30
CA VAL A 103 -16.50 -0.43 -16.97
C VAL A 103 -17.80 -1.19 -16.65
N TYR A 104 -18.72 -1.26 -17.60
CA TYR A 104 -19.99 -1.95 -17.42
C TYR A 104 -19.80 -3.46 -17.26
N SER A 105 -18.90 -4.09 -18.03
CA SER A 105 -18.62 -5.52 -17.89
C SER A 105 -18.00 -5.87 -16.53
N LYS A 106 -17.10 -5.01 -16.01
CA LYS A 106 -16.55 -5.12 -14.65
C LYS A 106 -17.65 -5.03 -13.59
N ILE A 107 -18.57 -4.07 -13.73
CA ILE A 107 -19.67 -3.80 -12.78
C ILE A 107 -20.84 -4.81 -12.88
N ASN A 108 -21.11 -5.35 -14.06
CA ASN A 108 -22.20 -6.30 -14.29
C ASN A 108 -21.83 -7.74 -13.89
N ASN A 109 -20.65 -7.95 -13.33
CA ASN A 109 -20.20 -9.25 -12.85
C ASN A 109 -20.90 -9.63 -11.52
N LYS A 110 -20.98 -10.93 -11.21
CA LYS A 110 -21.47 -11.49 -9.93
C LYS A 110 -20.43 -11.41 -8.80
N LYS A 111 -19.24 -10.86 -9.05
CA LYS A 111 -18.19 -10.67 -8.02
C LYS A 111 -18.70 -9.74 -6.92
N SER A 112 -18.30 -10.01 -5.68
CA SER A 112 -18.62 -9.16 -4.52
C SER A 112 -17.85 -7.84 -4.52
N PHE A 113 -16.67 -7.80 -5.17
CA PHE A 113 -15.78 -6.66 -5.24
C PHE A 113 -14.99 -6.68 -6.55
N VAL A 114 -14.79 -5.51 -7.16
CA VAL A 114 -14.01 -5.35 -8.40
C VAL A 114 -13.31 -3.99 -8.42
N TYR A 115 -12.03 -3.97 -8.81
CA TYR A 115 -11.34 -2.71 -9.12
C TYR A 115 -11.75 -2.24 -10.51
N LEU A 116 -12.16 -0.98 -10.62
CA LEU A 116 -12.52 -0.34 -11.88
C LEU A 116 -11.30 0.34 -12.48
N ALA A 117 -10.58 1.11 -11.67
CA ALA A 117 -9.39 1.86 -12.07
C ALA A 117 -8.39 2.01 -10.92
N HIS A 118 -7.13 2.16 -11.28
CA HIS A 118 -6.03 2.50 -10.38
C HIS A 118 -5.45 3.87 -10.76
N ARG A 119 -4.67 4.48 -9.85
CA ARG A 119 -3.94 5.74 -10.09
C ARG A 119 -4.81 6.93 -10.52
N LEU A 120 -6.01 7.04 -9.96
CA LEU A 120 -6.88 8.20 -10.17
C LEU A 120 -6.32 9.45 -9.48
N THR A 121 -6.42 10.59 -10.16
CA THR A 121 -6.02 11.89 -9.59
C THR A 121 -6.97 12.31 -8.46
N PRO A 122 -6.55 13.20 -7.56
CA PRO A 122 -7.43 13.77 -6.54
C PRO A 122 -8.71 14.40 -7.11
N GLU A 123 -8.60 15.01 -8.28
CA GLU A 123 -9.71 15.65 -9.00
C GLU A 123 -10.73 14.62 -9.50
N GLN A 124 -10.27 13.55 -10.17
CA GLN A 124 -11.13 12.44 -10.60
C GLN A 124 -11.81 11.78 -9.39
N ALA A 125 -11.07 11.59 -8.31
CA ALA A 125 -11.61 11.02 -7.08
C ALA A 125 -12.66 11.93 -6.42
N ALA A 126 -12.52 13.25 -6.50
CA ALA A 126 -13.55 14.19 -6.03
C ALA A 126 -14.83 14.06 -6.86
N GLN A 127 -14.73 14.05 -8.19
CA GLN A 127 -15.90 13.85 -9.06
C GLN A 127 -16.63 12.54 -8.82
N ILE A 128 -15.89 11.45 -8.54
CA ILE A 128 -16.48 10.15 -8.20
C ILE A 128 -17.16 10.20 -6.82
N ARG A 129 -16.59 10.93 -5.87
CA ARG A 129 -17.17 11.11 -4.53
C ARG A 129 -18.51 11.83 -4.60
N ASP A 130 -18.64 12.82 -5.48
CA ASP A 130 -19.88 13.59 -5.68
C ASP A 130 -21.03 12.73 -6.21
N LEU A 131 -20.74 11.60 -6.88
CA LEU A 131 -21.77 10.65 -7.34
C LEU A 131 -22.54 10.00 -6.19
N SER A 132 -21.98 10.00 -4.96
CA SER A 132 -22.64 9.52 -3.73
C SER A 132 -23.27 8.12 -3.82
N ASP A 133 -22.72 7.24 -4.66
CA ASP A 133 -23.22 5.88 -4.82
C ASP A 133 -22.61 4.94 -3.76
N LYS A 134 -23.47 4.25 -3.01
CA LYS A 134 -23.07 3.35 -1.92
C LYS A 134 -22.25 2.14 -2.39
N GLY A 135 -22.36 1.79 -3.67
CA GLY A 135 -21.59 0.70 -4.26
C GLY A 135 -20.19 1.08 -4.71
N LEU A 136 -19.80 2.36 -4.68
CA LEU A 136 -18.46 2.82 -5.07
C LEU A 136 -17.56 3.00 -3.85
N LEU A 137 -16.32 2.55 -3.98
CA LEU A 137 -15.30 2.59 -2.95
C LEU A 137 -14.08 3.29 -3.49
N LEU A 138 -13.73 4.42 -2.88
CA LEU A 138 -12.47 5.09 -3.13
C LEU A 138 -11.48 4.72 -2.03
N GLU A 139 -10.36 4.16 -2.44
CA GLU A 139 -9.24 3.84 -1.59
C GLU A 139 -8.10 4.81 -1.89
N ARG A 140 -7.68 5.57 -0.88
CA ARG A 140 -6.44 6.36 -0.95
C ARG A 140 -5.28 5.39 -0.87
N LYS A 141 -4.40 5.43 -1.85
CA LYS A 141 -3.16 4.66 -1.93
C LYS A 141 -2.00 5.59 -2.21
N PHE A 142 -0.80 5.10 -1.95
CA PHE A 142 0.42 5.76 -2.34
C PHE A 142 1.19 4.89 -3.33
N SER A 143 1.84 5.54 -4.29
CA SER A 143 2.73 4.89 -5.24
C SER A 143 4.04 5.64 -5.30
N ARG A 144 5.14 4.89 -5.23
CA ARG A 144 6.48 5.46 -5.35
C ARG A 144 6.73 6.02 -6.74
N SER A 145 7.34 7.20 -6.82
CA SER A 145 7.74 7.86 -8.05
C SER A 145 9.18 8.34 -7.95
N TYR A 146 9.92 8.15 -9.05
CA TYR A 146 11.33 8.49 -9.19
C TYR A 146 11.47 9.56 -10.29
N PRO A 147 11.57 10.86 -9.95
CA PRO A 147 11.52 11.95 -10.92
C PRO A 147 12.59 11.87 -12.00
N PHE A 148 13.79 11.41 -11.64
CA PHE A 148 14.95 11.32 -12.53
C PHE A 148 15.06 10.01 -13.31
N LYS A 149 14.02 9.15 -13.25
CA LYS A 149 13.92 7.91 -14.03
C LYS A 149 15.16 7.02 -13.84
N GLU A 150 15.94 6.79 -14.90
CA GLU A 150 17.12 5.93 -14.89
C GLU A 150 18.25 6.48 -14.02
N VAL A 151 18.31 7.81 -13.83
CA VAL A 151 19.42 8.44 -13.12
C VAL A 151 19.37 8.12 -11.63
N GLY A 152 20.44 7.52 -11.12
CA GLY A 152 20.55 7.09 -9.73
C GLY A 152 19.69 5.86 -9.39
N ALA A 153 19.12 5.16 -10.38
CA ALA A 153 18.21 4.04 -10.16
C ALA A 153 18.81 2.91 -9.31
N HIS A 154 20.09 2.57 -9.50
CA HIS A 154 20.78 1.52 -8.73
C HIS A 154 21.05 1.93 -7.28
N LEU A 155 21.24 3.22 -7.04
CA LEU A 155 21.49 3.78 -5.73
C LEU A 155 20.18 3.86 -4.95
N VAL A 156 19.18 4.54 -5.50
CA VAL A 156 17.89 4.73 -4.85
C VAL A 156 17.17 3.38 -4.73
N GLY A 157 17.13 2.60 -5.81
CA GLY A 157 16.40 1.35 -5.90
C GLY A 157 15.02 1.51 -6.53
N TYR A 158 14.13 0.57 -6.25
CA TYR A 158 12.75 0.59 -6.72
C TYR A 158 11.81 0.04 -5.65
N CYS A 159 10.52 0.31 -5.82
CA CYS A 159 9.44 -0.30 -5.04
C CYS A 159 8.46 -0.98 -6.00
N ASP A 160 7.80 -2.03 -5.52
CA ASP A 160 6.74 -2.69 -6.26
C ASP A 160 5.42 -1.90 -6.25
N ASN A 161 4.39 -2.43 -6.91
CA ASN A 161 3.06 -1.82 -6.95
C ASN A 161 2.36 -1.76 -5.59
N ASP A 162 2.82 -2.53 -4.59
CA ASP A 162 2.33 -2.53 -3.22
C ASP A 162 3.22 -1.67 -2.30
N ASN A 163 4.11 -0.86 -2.87
CA ASN A 163 5.05 0.03 -2.19
C ASN A 163 6.08 -0.71 -1.30
N LYS A 164 6.38 -1.98 -1.62
CA LYS A 164 7.45 -2.75 -0.97
C LYS A 164 8.77 -2.51 -1.69
N PRO A 165 9.87 -2.24 -0.96
CA PRO A 165 11.15 -1.96 -1.59
C PRO A 165 11.80 -3.24 -2.14
N GLY A 166 12.51 -3.09 -3.27
CA GLY A 166 13.20 -4.20 -3.94
C GLY A 166 14.73 -4.12 -3.93
N ALA A 167 15.32 -2.93 -3.87
CA ALA A 167 16.78 -2.73 -3.94
C ALA A 167 17.20 -1.36 -3.37
N GLY A 168 18.51 -1.10 -3.32
CA GLY A 168 19.09 0.22 -3.06
C GLY A 168 18.80 0.77 -1.66
N ILE A 169 18.76 2.10 -1.57
CA ILE A 169 18.40 2.86 -0.36
C ILE A 169 16.98 2.50 0.08
N GLU A 170 16.06 2.32 -0.87
CA GLU A 170 14.68 1.91 -0.58
C GLU A 170 14.61 0.65 0.28
N PHE A 171 15.40 -0.36 -0.06
CA PHE A 171 15.44 -1.62 0.69
C PHE A 171 16.25 -1.48 1.98
N SER A 172 17.40 -0.83 1.92
CA SER A 172 18.34 -0.76 3.05
C SER A 172 17.79 0.07 4.21
N TYR A 173 16.96 1.07 3.92
CA TYR A 173 16.40 1.98 4.91
C TYR A 173 14.87 1.91 5.02
N ASP A 174 14.26 0.78 4.63
CA ASP A 174 12.81 0.58 4.67
C ASP A 174 12.20 0.85 6.05
N GLU A 175 12.90 0.46 7.12
CA GLU A 175 12.46 0.68 8.51
C GLU A 175 12.20 2.16 8.81
N TYR A 176 12.98 3.06 8.22
CA TYR A 176 12.82 4.50 8.40
C TYR A 176 11.83 5.08 7.39
N LEU A 177 11.84 4.58 6.15
CA LEU A 177 11.06 5.10 5.04
C LEU A 177 9.59 4.69 5.09
N HIS A 178 9.25 3.48 5.54
CA HIS A 178 7.88 2.94 5.47
C HIS A 178 6.90 3.65 6.41
N GLY A 179 7.39 4.15 7.55
CA GLY A 179 6.52 4.73 8.58
C GLY A 179 5.68 3.67 9.30
N LYS A 180 4.56 4.10 9.89
CA LYS A 180 3.62 3.21 10.59
C LYS A 180 2.20 3.49 10.12
N ASP A 181 1.60 2.49 9.49
CA ASP A 181 0.21 2.55 9.07
C ASP A 181 -0.74 2.81 10.24
N GLY A 182 -1.69 3.70 9.98
CA GLY A 182 -2.80 3.97 10.86
C GLY A 182 -3.91 2.93 10.71
N SER A 183 -4.92 3.05 11.56
CA SER A 183 -6.12 2.24 11.42
C SER A 183 -7.35 2.97 11.93
N SER A 184 -8.42 2.94 11.15
CA SER A 184 -9.73 3.41 11.56
C SER A 184 -10.67 2.21 11.62
N ILE A 185 -11.39 2.07 12.72
CA ILE A 185 -12.41 1.03 12.89
C ILE A 185 -13.75 1.61 12.47
N PHE A 186 -14.48 0.87 11.63
CA PHE A 186 -15.82 1.25 11.19
C PHE A 186 -16.81 0.15 11.56
N LEU A 187 -18.02 0.55 11.94
CA LEU A 187 -19.12 -0.39 12.15
C LEU A 187 -19.83 -0.62 10.81
N ARG A 188 -20.02 -1.89 10.47
CA ARG A 188 -20.75 -2.30 9.28
C ARG A 188 -22.15 -2.79 9.68
N ASP A 189 -23.17 -2.18 9.12
CA ASP A 189 -24.55 -2.67 9.25
C ASP A 189 -24.77 -3.95 8.42
N ALA A 190 -25.82 -4.71 8.72
CA ALA A 190 -26.23 -5.92 8.00
C ALA A 190 -26.47 -5.67 6.50
N HIS A 191 -26.86 -4.46 6.11
CA HIS A 191 -27.03 -4.04 4.71
C HIS A 191 -25.73 -3.52 4.07
N GLY A 192 -24.62 -3.52 4.82
CA GLY A 192 -23.29 -3.11 4.35
C GLY A 192 -23.04 -1.59 4.36
N GLY A 193 -23.92 -0.80 5.00
CA GLY A 193 -23.65 0.60 5.30
C GLY A 193 -22.50 0.72 6.32
N GLN A 194 -21.58 1.64 6.07
CA GLN A 194 -20.47 1.94 6.99
C GLN A 194 -20.83 3.19 7.78
N PHE A 195 -20.79 3.08 9.10
CA PHE A 195 -20.99 4.22 9.98
C PHE A 195 -19.67 4.53 10.69
N PRO A 196 -19.19 5.78 10.65
CA PRO A 196 -18.09 6.19 11.51
C PRO A 196 -18.58 6.09 12.95
N SER A 197 -18.03 5.14 13.69
CA SER A 197 -18.24 5.06 15.14
C SER A 197 -17.34 6.09 15.79
N MET A 198 -17.94 7.16 16.30
CA MET A 198 -17.23 8.26 16.96
C MET A 198 -16.46 7.81 18.22
N ASP A 199 -16.82 6.64 18.77
CA ASP A 199 -16.27 6.08 20.01
C ASP A 199 -15.20 4.98 19.81
N LEU A 200 -14.87 4.59 18.57
CA LEU A 200 -13.83 3.58 18.34
C LEU A 200 -12.45 4.22 18.14
N PRO A 201 -11.37 3.59 18.65
CA PRO A 201 -10.04 4.15 18.58
C PRO A 201 -9.55 4.21 17.12
N THR A 202 -9.42 5.43 16.60
CA THR A 202 -8.68 5.70 15.37
C THR A 202 -7.22 5.96 15.70
N ARG A 203 -6.31 5.26 15.02
CA ARG A 203 -4.87 5.53 15.05
C ARG A 203 -4.50 6.22 13.76
N GLU A 204 -4.06 7.47 13.85
CA GLU A 204 -3.54 8.20 12.70
C GLU A 204 -2.24 7.55 12.19
N PRO A 205 -2.04 7.52 10.85
CA PRO A 205 -0.79 7.04 10.29
C PRO A 205 0.37 7.96 10.67
N GLN A 206 1.54 7.37 10.89
CA GLN A 206 2.80 8.10 11.05
C GLN A 206 3.61 7.94 9.78
N ASN A 207 3.84 9.04 9.05
CA ASN A 207 4.62 9.01 7.82
C ASN A 207 6.06 8.58 8.09
N GLY A 208 6.68 8.00 7.07
CA GLY A 208 8.10 7.66 7.08
C GLY A 208 9.00 8.88 7.22
N LYS A 209 10.20 8.64 7.74
CA LYS A 209 11.25 9.66 7.83
C LYS A 209 11.87 9.91 6.47
N HIS A 210 12.25 11.16 6.24
CA HIS A 210 13.00 11.55 5.05
C HIS A 210 14.48 11.14 5.18
N ILE A 211 15.09 10.80 4.04
CA ILE A 211 16.51 10.48 3.96
C ILE A 211 17.16 11.44 2.99
N GLU A 212 18.16 12.16 3.48
CA GLU A 212 19.04 12.98 2.66
C GLU A 212 20.31 12.20 2.37
N THR A 213 20.66 12.11 1.10
CA THR A 213 21.84 11.37 0.63
C THR A 213 23.01 12.32 0.42
N THR A 214 24.24 11.79 0.39
CA THR A 214 25.44 12.57 0.04
C THR A 214 25.59 12.81 -1.46
N ILE A 215 24.68 12.23 -2.25
CA ILE A 215 24.74 12.18 -3.70
C ILE A 215 24.33 13.54 -4.23
N ASP A 216 25.01 13.96 -5.29
CA ASP A 216 24.65 15.13 -6.07
C ASP A 216 24.04 14.64 -7.38
N ILE A 217 22.78 14.99 -7.64
CA ILE A 217 22.06 14.48 -8.81
C ILE A 217 22.69 14.95 -10.13
N VAL A 218 23.34 16.12 -10.14
CA VAL A 218 24.03 16.64 -11.32
C VAL A 218 25.28 15.81 -11.59
N TYR A 219 26.09 15.54 -10.57
CA TYR A 219 27.27 14.68 -10.72
C TYR A 219 26.89 13.24 -11.07
N GLN A 220 25.79 12.72 -10.51
CA GLN A 220 25.25 11.41 -10.85
C GLN A 220 24.91 11.32 -12.34
N GLY A 221 24.17 12.30 -12.87
CA GLY A 221 23.80 12.33 -14.28
C GLY A 221 24.99 12.43 -15.23
N ILE A 222 25.99 13.27 -14.89
CA ILE A 222 27.23 13.39 -15.68
C ILE A 222 27.99 12.07 -15.68
N LEU A 223 28.19 11.46 -14.50
CA LEU A 223 28.96 10.22 -14.37
C LEU A 223 28.32 9.07 -15.14
N GLU A 224 26.99 8.95 -15.07
CA GLU A 224 26.24 7.93 -15.79
C GLU A 224 26.27 8.13 -17.31
N ALA A 225 26.16 9.37 -17.79
CA ALA A 225 26.25 9.68 -19.20
C ALA A 225 27.63 9.31 -19.77
N GLU A 226 28.71 9.72 -19.10
CA GLU A 226 30.08 9.41 -19.51
C GLU A 226 30.39 7.90 -19.45
N LEU A 227 29.90 7.22 -18.40
CA LEU A 227 30.02 5.77 -18.30
C LEU A 227 29.29 5.05 -19.44
N GLY A 228 28.07 5.48 -19.78
CA GLY A 228 27.31 4.95 -20.90
C GLY A 228 28.01 5.16 -22.24
N ILE A 229 28.64 6.32 -22.45
CA ILE A 229 29.45 6.60 -23.64
C ILE A 229 30.64 5.64 -23.69
N ALA A 230 31.41 5.50 -22.61
CA ALA A 230 32.58 4.63 -22.54
C ALA A 230 32.23 3.16 -22.79
N VAL A 231 31.19 2.64 -22.14
CA VAL A 231 30.74 1.25 -22.32
C VAL A 231 30.34 0.98 -23.76
N ASN A 232 29.58 1.89 -24.39
CA ASN A 232 29.15 1.75 -25.77
C ASN A 232 30.31 1.86 -26.77
N GLN A 233 31.24 2.80 -26.56
CA GLN A 233 32.43 2.96 -27.41
C GLN A 233 33.32 1.71 -27.39
N HIS A 234 33.49 1.10 -26.22
CA HIS A 234 34.32 -0.09 -26.04
C HIS A 234 33.56 -1.41 -26.21
N LYS A 235 32.24 -1.37 -26.48
CA LYS A 235 31.36 -2.54 -26.55
C LYS A 235 31.50 -3.45 -25.32
N ALA A 236 31.64 -2.85 -24.15
CA ALA A 236 31.77 -3.59 -22.90
C ALA A 236 30.40 -4.15 -22.47
N ASP A 237 30.42 -5.27 -21.75
CA ASP A 237 29.19 -5.91 -21.25
C ASP A 237 28.55 -5.14 -20.10
N ASN A 238 29.36 -4.45 -19.29
CA ASN A 238 28.95 -3.68 -18.13
C ASN A 238 30.01 -2.62 -17.77
N GLY A 239 29.68 -1.76 -16.81
CA GLY A 239 30.61 -0.79 -16.26
C GLY A 239 30.11 -0.20 -14.95
N SER A 240 31.03 0.22 -14.10
CA SER A 240 30.74 0.90 -12.83
C SER A 240 31.72 2.05 -12.61
N ALA A 241 31.24 3.12 -11.98
CA ALA A 241 32.08 4.24 -11.60
C ALA A 241 31.60 4.85 -10.28
N VAL A 242 32.54 5.30 -9.44
CA VAL A 242 32.26 5.92 -8.15
C VAL A 242 33.03 7.24 -8.06
N LEU A 243 32.33 8.31 -7.71
CA LEU A 243 32.90 9.62 -7.43
C LEU A 243 32.78 9.89 -5.93
N LEU A 244 33.91 10.19 -5.29
CA LEU A 244 33.99 10.41 -3.85
C LEU A 244 34.69 11.73 -3.51
N ASN A 245 34.30 12.33 -2.40
CA ASN A 245 35.03 13.44 -1.80
C ASN A 245 36.12 12.88 -0.87
N PRO A 246 37.42 13.02 -1.21
CA PRO A 246 38.49 12.40 -0.43
C PRO A 246 38.70 13.05 0.94
N ARG A 247 38.17 14.27 1.19
CA ARG A 247 38.31 14.93 2.49
C ARG A 247 37.25 14.48 3.49
N THR A 248 36.03 14.21 3.03
CA THR A 248 34.89 13.85 3.89
C THR A 248 34.53 12.37 3.84
N GLY A 249 34.96 11.66 2.81
CA GLY A 249 34.55 10.28 2.54
C GLY A 249 33.15 10.16 1.93
N GLU A 250 32.47 11.28 1.66
CA GLU A 250 31.15 11.29 1.05
C GLU A 250 31.20 10.73 -0.38
N VAL A 251 30.25 9.85 -0.71
CA VAL A 251 30.03 9.41 -2.09
C VAL A 251 29.14 10.43 -2.79
N LEU A 252 29.67 11.07 -3.83
CA LEU A 252 28.99 12.12 -4.58
C LEU A 252 28.18 11.58 -5.75
N ALA A 253 28.65 10.51 -6.37
CA ALA A 253 27.94 9.79 -7.43
C ALA A 253 28.39 8.32 -7.48
N MET A 254 27.49 7.42 -7.87
CA MET A 254 27.75 5.99 -8.03
C MET A 254 26.94 5.46 -9.21
N ALA A 255 27.62 5.26 -10.34
CA ALA A 255 27.01 4.87 -11.61
C ALA A 255 27.26 3.40 -11.93
N ASN A 256 26.27 2.75 -12.55
CA ASN A 256 26.40 1.41 -13.12
C ASN A 256 25.71 1.36 -14.49
N TYR A 257 26.21 0.50 -15.37
CA TYR A 257 25.63 0.22 -16.67
C TYR A 257 25.61 -1.29 -16.91
N PRO A 258 24.51 -1.89 -17.42
CA PRO A 258 23.31 -1.24 -17.98
C PRO A 258 22.35 -0.67 -16.94
N GLN A 259 21.64 0.39 -17.31
CA GLN A 259 20.66 1.06 -16.44
C GLN A 259 19.27 0.40 -16.51
N PHE A 260 18.40 0.83 -15.59
CA PHE A 260 16.97 0.53 -15.61
C PHE A 260 16.16 1.71 -15.11
N ASN A 261 14.88 1.77 -15.48
CA ASN A 261 13.95 2.77 -14.96
C ASN A 261 13.16 2.20 -13.78
N PRO A 262 13.29 2.72 -12.56
CA PRO A 262 12.61 2.20 -11.38
C PRO A 262 11.10 2.44 -11.40
N ASN A 263 10.60 3.41 -12.17
CA ASN A 263 9.15 3.58 -12.38
C ASN A 263 8.56 2.48 -13.27
N GLU A 264 9.40 1.82 -14.08
CA GLU A 264 9.01 0.77 -15.03
C GLU A 264 9.86 -0.50 -14.85
N TYR A 265 10.28 -0.78 -13.60
CA TYR A 265 11.27 -1.80 -13.28
C TYR A 265 10.94 -3.16 -13.91
N SER A 266 9.65 -3.53 -13.98
CA SER A 266 9.19 -4.80 -14.54
C SER A 266 9.52 -5.02 -16.03
N LYS A 267 9.86 -3.96 -16.77
CA LYS A 267 10.28 -4.05 -18.18
C LYS A 267 11.75 -4.43 -18.36
N TYR A 268 12.55 -4.38 -17.30
CA TYR A 268 13.99 -4.59 -17.35
C TYR A 268 14.39 -5.96 -16.80
N PRO A 269 15.47 -6.57 -17.31
CA PRO A 269 16.00 -7.81 -16.77
C PRO A 269 16.47 -7.64 -15.31
N VAL A 270 16.21 -8.65 -14.46
CA VAL A 270 16.59 -8.63 -13.04
C VAL A 270 18.09 -8.35 -12.81
N LYS A 271 18.95 -8.78 -13.75
CA LYS A 271 20.40 -8.51 -13.68
C LYS A 271 20.74 -7.01 -13.67
N ASN A 272 19.91 -6.16 -14.28
CA ASN A 272 20.13 -4.71 -14.33
C ASN A 272 19.85 -4.04 -12.98
N PHE A 273 19.16 -4.68 -12.04
CA PHE A 273 18.89 -4.07 -10.73
C PHE A 273 20.10 -4.15 -9.79
N LYS A 274 21.13 -4.89 -10.18
CA LYS A 274 22.31 -5.13 -9.35
C LYS A 274 23.23 -3.90 -9.38
N ASN A 275 23.57 -3.38 -8.20
CA ASN A 275 24.57 -2.32 -8.07
C ASN A 275 25.98 -2.94 -8.06
N GLN A 276 26.57 -3.08 -9.24
CA GLN A 276 27.85 -3.76 -9.44
C GLN A 276 29.01 -3.11 -8.70
N ALA A 277 28.98 -1.78 -8.51
CA ALA A 277 29.99 -1.04 -7.76
C ALA A 277 30.17 -1.53 -6.31
N VAL A 278 29.15 -2.17 -5.73
CA VAL A 278 29.19 -2.69 -4.34
C VAL A 278 29.03 -4.21 -4.26
N SER A 279 28.44 -4.85 -5.27
CA SER A 279 28.10 -6.27 -5.23
C SER A 279 29.06 -7.19 -5.95
N ASP A 280 29.84 -6.66 -6.89
CA ASP A 280 30.69 -7.48 -7.78
C ASP A 280 32.12 -7.46 -7.27
N LEU A 281 32.70 -8.64 -7.06
CA LEU A 281 34.12 -8.78 -6.75
C LEU A 281 34.90 -8.90 -8.05
N TYR A 282 35.95 -8.08 -8.17
CA TYR A 282 36.89 -8.13 -9.28
C TYR A 282 38.31 -7.93 -8.76
N GLU A 283 39.29 -8.46 -9.50
CA GLU A 283 40.69 -8.29 -9.16
C GLU A 283 41.13 -6.84 -9.45
N PRO A 284 41.72 -6.12 -8.49
CA PRO A 284 42.08 -4.71 -8.66
C PRO A 284 43.25 -4.48 -9.63
N GLY A 285 44.01 -5.52 -9.95
CA GLY A 285 45.15 -5.45 -10.87
C GLY A 285 46.16 -4.37 -10.46
N SER A 286 46.61 -3.58 -11.44
CA SER A 286 47.62 -2.54 -11.20
C SER A 286 47.16 -1.39 -10.29
N THR A 287 45.86 -1.22 -10.05
CA THR A 287 45.37 -0.18 -9.13
C THR A 287 45.77 -0.45 -7.68
N PHE A 288 45.98 -1.72 -7.31
CA PHE A 288 46.40 -2.10 -5.96
C PHE A 288 47.87 -1.78 -5.67
N LYS A 289 48.67 -1.48 -6.70
CA LYS A 289 50.10 -1.17 -6.52
C LYS A 289 50.31 0.00 -5.55
N MET A 290 49.38 0.95 -5.49
CA MET A 290 49.41 2.08 -4.55
C MET A 290 49.42 1.68 -3.07
N VAL A 291 48.91 0.49 -2.74
CA VAL A 291 48.86 -0.03 -1.36
C VAL A 291 50.08 -0.88 -1.03
N SER A 292 50.61 -1.59 -2.03
CA SER A 292 51.79 -2.44 -1.86
C SER A 292 53.13 -1.70 -1.94
N LEU A 293 53.14 -0.47 -2.48
CA LEU A 293 54.29 0.43 -2.56
C LEU A 293 54.52 1.14 -1.22
#